data_AF-A0A966AQ04-F1
#
_entry.id   AF-A0A966AQ04-F1
#
_cell.length_a   1.000
_cell.length_b   1.000
_cell.length_c   1.000
_cell.angle_alpha   90.00
_cell.angle_beta   90.00
_cell.angle_gamma   90.00
#
_symmetry.space_group_name_H-M   'P 1'
#
loop_
_entity.id
_entity.type
_entity.pdbx_description
1 polymer ?
#
loop_
_entity_poly.entity_id
_entity_poly.type
_entity_poly.pdbx_seq_one_letter_code
_entity_poly.pdbx_strand_id
1 'polypeptide(L)'
;MLTQTAVFTRLVADHMGPPPLVVAASDSCRRVVERLRDSERSEVVVADAAGRALGIVTEQDVTRRIACGDRDDSPIESVMSSPVFSICANDFLYHAIARMRRHGLRHMPVVDEGQKVVGVLQLHQAMAVAAARMIGHIEQLSHDDGLPGMKSTKDAQTQVALDLMDDAVPGPEIQAFLSRINDDLYRAVVRLCLREMAQAGLGAPPVDFDVLIMGSGGRAESFLRPDQDNGFVIEDYPPDQHDRIDGWFIELAVRFTDALAQLGFEYCHGNVMAINPVWRKTLSEWRMQTRSWLGKSQGLSLRYCDIFFDFACVYGSGKLAQGLRDHITALSPQPFFLRELFKVDEEHGVALGLFDRLKADPLPGPNQGKLNLKLTGTLPLVGAVRIMALRDGIESTGTLDRIDGLHERGVLDDDEQDYLIGAYRHISAIMLRQQVQDCRAGFPPGNHVPLDALSEREKDMLVDGFKAIRAFRSRLRQELTAEIF
;
A
#
# COMPACT_ATOMS: atom_id res chain seq x y z
N MET A 1 23.65 12.65 -19.05
CA MET A 1 23.31 11.21 -19.11
C MET A 1 24.16 10.50 -18.06
N LEU A 2 23.61 10.27 -16.87
CA LEU A 2 24.14 9.27 -15.95
C LEU A 2 23.09 8.16 -15.98
N THR A 3 23.37 7.18 -16.82
CA THR A 3 22.55 6.00 -17.09
C THR A 3 22.68 4.98 -15.94
N GLN A 4 21.80 3.96 -15.94
CA GLN A 4 21.72 2.74 -15.11
C GLN A 4 23.03 2.10 -14.57
N THR A 5 24.20 2.55 -15.00
CA THR A 5 25.52 2.11 -14.54
C THR A 5 25.95 2.69 -13.17
N ALA A 6 25.23 3.67 -12.62
CA ALA A 6 25.58 4.25 -11.32
C ALA A 6 25.55 3.21 -10.18
N VAL A 7 24.52 2.35 -10.12
CA VAL A 7 24.41 1.30 -9.09
C VAL A 7 25.55 0.27 -9.18
N PHE A 8 26.14 0.10 -10.38
CA PHE A 8 27.29 -0.79 -10.62
C PHE A 8 28.65 -0.19 -10.26
N THR A 9 28.70 1.11 -9.91
CA THR A 9 29.95 1.82 -9.58
C THR A 9 29.96 2.41 -8.18
N ARG A 10 28.82 2.40 -7.48
CA ARG A 10 28.66 2.91 -6.11
C ARG A 10 28.93 1.84 -5.06
N LEU A 11 29.51 2.26 -3.94
CA LEU A 11 29.73 1.40 -2.78
C LEU A 11 28.55 1.49 -1.82
N VAL A 12 28.36 0.44 -1.01
CA VAL A 12 27.35 0.43 0.06
C VAL A 12 27.60 1.56 1.06
N ALA A 13 28.86 1.88 1.36
CA ALA A 13 29.26 2.94 2.30
C ALA A 13 28.68 4.32 1.93
N ASP A 14 28.50 4.61 0.64
CA ASP A 14 27.99 5.90 0.15
C ASP A 14 26.47 6.07 0.38
N HIS A 15 25.78 4.98 0.71
CA HIS A 15 24.31 4.89 0.66
C HIS A 15 23.68 4.26 1.90
N MET A 16 24.49 3.84 2.87
CA MET A 16 24.00 3.40 4.17
C MET A 16 23.52 4.59 5.01
N GLY A 17 22.51 4.36 5.84
CA GLY A 17 22.13 5.30 6.88
C GLY A 17 23.24 5.47 7.93
N PRO A 18 23.13 6.50 8.80
CA PRO A 18 24.09 6.70 9.88
C PRO A 18 24.13 5.47 10.80
N PRO A 19 25.22 5.27 11.57
CA PRO A 19 25.37 4.12 12.46
C PRO A 19 24.07 3.86 13.23
N PRO A 20 23.55 2.62 13.20
CA PRO A 20 22.26 2.30 13.78
C PRO A 20 22.33 2.45 15.29
N LEU A 21 21.15 2.48 15.92
CA LEU A 21 21.08 2.19 17.34
C LEU A 21 21.59 0.75 17.54
N VAL A 22 22.64 0.60 18.34
CA VAL A 22 23.18 -0.70 18.72
C VAL A 22 22.81 -0.99 20.17
N VAL A 23 22.35 -2.22 20.39
CA VAL A 23 21.96 -2.76 21.70
C VAL A 23 22.65 -4.10 21.92
N ALA A 24 22.83 -4.46 23.19
CA ALA A 24 23.33 -5.78 23.55
C ALA A 24 22.19 -6.81 23.45
N ALA A 25 22.52 -8.06 23.12
CA ALA A 25 21.57 -9.18 23.12
C ALA A 25 20.79 -9.34 24.44
N SER A 26 21.42 -8.96 25.56
CA SER A 26 20.85 -8.99 26.90
C SER A 26 20.03 -7.75 27.28
N ASP A 27 19.99 -6.69 26.46
CA ASP A 27 19.18 -5.51 26.75
C ASP A 27 17.70 -5.89 26.75
N SER A 28 16.92 -5.32 27.68
CA SER A 28 15.49 -5.64 27.76
C SER A 28 14.71 -5.05 26.58
N CYS A 29 13.71 -5.78 26.10
CA CYS A 29 12.80 -5.33 25.05
C CYS A 29 12.24 -3.93 25.33
N ARG A 30 11.78 -3.67 26.55
CA ARG A 30 11.31 -2.34 26.97
C ARG A 30 12.33 -1.24 26.76
N ARG A 31 13.58 -1.46 27.19
CA ARG A 31 14.65 -0.47 27.02
C ARG A 31 14.96 -0.22 25.56
N VAL A 32 14.94 -1.26 24.72
CA VAL A 32 15.16 -1.14 23.28
C VAL A 32 14.03 -0.35 22.62
N VAL A 33 12.77 -0.58 23.00
CA VAL A 33 11.61 0.17 22.52
C VAL A 33 11.64 1.63 22.96
N GLU A 34 11.97 1.90 24.22
CA GLU A 34 12.15 3.27 24.71
C GLU A 34 13.24 3.99 23.90
N ARG A 35 14.38 3.33 23.65
CA ARG A 35 15.45 3.91 22.83
C ARG A 35 15.05 4.09 21.36
N LEU A 36 14.27 3.20 20.77
CA LEU A 36 13.73 3.36 19.42
C LEU A 36 12.85 4.60 19.35
N ARG A 37 11.87 4.69 20.26
CA ARG A 37 10.93 5.81 20.36
C ARG A 37 11.64 7.15 20.57
N ASP A 38 12.64 7.19 21.44
CA ASP A 38 13.35 8.42 21.78
C ASP A 38 14.40 8.83 20.72
N SER A 39 14.76 7.92 19.80
CA SER A 39 15.77 8.18 18.75
C SER A 39 15.21 8.44 17.36
N GLU A 40 13.87 8.47 17.19
CA GLU A 40 13.18 8.61 15.90
C GLU A 40 13.66 7.62 14.83
N ARG A 41 14.10 6.43 15.24
CA ARG A 41 14.63 5.38 14.34
C ARG A 41 13.67 4.21 14.26
N SER A 42 13.62 3.58 13.09
CA SER A 42 12.68 2.50 12.78
C SER A 42 13.24 1.10 13.03
N GLU A 43 14.53 1.01 13.37
CA GLU A 43 15.26 -0.24 13.53
C GLU A 43 16.42 -0.16 14.54
N VAL A 44 16.75 -1.31 15.14
CA VAL A 44 17.89 -1.53 16.02
C VAL A 44 18.68 -2.74 15.57
N VAL A 45 20.01 -2.64 15.62
CA VAL A 45 20.89 -3.78 15.41
C VAL A 45 21.34 -4.33 16.76
N VAL A 46 21.12 -5.63 16.96
CA VAL A 46 21.63 -6.36 18.12
C VAL A 46 23.03 -6.83 17.79
N ALA A 47 24.00 -6.48 18.64
CA ALA A 47 25.41 -6.81 18.41
C ALA A 47 26.07 -7.47 19.64
N ASP A 48 27.16 -8.21 19.40
CA ASP A 48 28.01 -8.75 20.46
C ASP A 48 28.97 -7.70 21.05
N ALA A 49 29.72 -8.10 22.09
CA ALA A 49 30.71 -7.21 22.73
C ALA A 49 31.84 -6.75 21.79
N ALA A 50 32.05 -7.43 20.67
CA ALA A 50 33.01 -7.04 19.64
C ALA A 50 32.39 -6.09 18.59
N GLY A 51 31.08 -5.82 18.65
CA GLY A 51 30.34 -4.95 17.74
C GLY A 51 29.80 -5.66 16.49
N ARG A 52 29.80 -7.00 16.47
CA ARG A 52 29.34 -7.79 15.31
C ARG A 52 27.83 -8.00 15.35
N ALA A 53 27.17 -7.87 14.20
CA ALA A 53 25.71 -8.03 14.08
C ALA A 53 25.29 -9.47 14.40
N LEU A 54 24.40 -9.62 15.38
CA LEU A 54 23.76 -10.89 15.75
C LEU A 54 22.33 -10.97 15.22
N GLY A 55 21.61 -9.84 15.24
CA GLY A 55 20.22 -9.75 14.84
C GLY A 55 19.79 -8.32 14.51
N ILE A 56 18.58 -8.19 13.96
CA ILE A 56 17.93 -6.90 13.74
C ILE A 56 16.50 -6.95 14.29
N VAL A 57 16.04 -5.80 14.79
CA VAL A 57 14.67 -5.60 15.25
C VAL A 57 14.13 -4.33 14.61
N THR A 58 12.96 -4.42 13.97
CA THR A 58 12.25 -3.27 13.39
C THR A 58 11.03 -2.88 14.22
N GLU A 59 10.46 -1.70 14.00
CA GLU A 59 9.17 -1.31 14.61
C GLU A 59 8.04 -2.32 14.36
N GLN A 60 8.03 -2.97 13.19
CA GLN A 60 7.07 -4.04 12.89
C GLN A 60 7.34 -5.30 13.72
N ASP A 61 8.60 -5.66 13.95
CA ASP A 61 8.97 -6.79 14.83
C ASP A 61 8.61 -6.52 16.29
N VAL A 62 8.83 -5.28 16.75
CA VAL A 62 8.43 -4.80 18.08
C VAL A 62 6.92 -4.93 18.26
N THR A 63 6.13 -4.44 17.29
CA THR A 63 4.67 -4.49 17.35
C THR A 63 4.15 -5.94 17.31
N ARG A 64 4.78 -6.82 16.52
CA ARG A 64 4.36 -8.22 16.36
C ARG A 64 4.75 -9.10 17.54
N ARG A 65 5.89 -8.86 18.20
CA ARG A 65 6.46 -9.78 19.22
C ARG A 65 6.27 -9.31 20.66
N ILE A 66 6.16 -8.00 20.92
CA ILE A 66 5.90 -7.47 22.27
C ILE A 66 4.40 -7.53 22.62
N ALA A 67 3.51 -7.49 21.62
CA ALA A 67 2.07 -7.71 21.81
C ALA A 67 1.71 -9.12 22.33
N CYS A 68 2.63 -10.10 22.22
CA CYS A 68 2.41 -11.47 22.69
C CYS A 68 2.69 -11.69 24.19
N GLY A 69 2.92 -10.64 24.98
CA GLY A 69 2.88 -10.74 26.44
C GLY A 69 4.09 -11.39 27.11
N ASP A 70 5.18 -11.61 26.37
CA ASP A 70 6.45 -12.04 26.99
C ASP A 70 7.23 -10.83 27.49
N ARG A 71 6.95 -10.50 28.77
CA ARG A 71 7.72 -9.71 29.72
C ARG A 71 8.49 -8.54 29.09
N ASP A 72 8.06 -7.32 29.36
CA ASP A 72 8.79 -6.07 29.07
C ASP A 72 10.31 -6.13 29.38
N ASP A 73 10.71 -6.96 30.35
CA ASP A 73 12.10 -7.16 30.77
C ASP A 73 12.83 -8.33 30.07
N SER A 74 12.22 -9.00 29.10
CA SER A 74 12.85 -10.11 28.35
C SER A 74 14.03 -9.60 27.50
N PRO A 75 15.11 -10.39 27.36
CA PRO A 75 16.24 -10.03 26.50
C PRO A 75 15.83 -9.86 25.04
N ILE A 76 16.32 -8.82 24.37
CA ILE A 76 15.98 -8.51 22.97
C ILE A 76 16.36 -9.63 21.99
N GLU A 77 17.32 -10.48 22.35
CA GLU A 77 17.68 -11.66 21.54
C GLU A 77 16.54 -12.66 21.35
N SER A 78 15.54 -12.69 22.23
CA SER A 78 14.40 -13.59 22.08
C SER A 78 13.40 -13.13 21.02
N VAL A 79 13.48 -11.86 20.60
CA VAL A 79 12.54 -11.25 19.64
C VAL A 79 13.22 -10.71 18.40
N MET A 80 14.54 -10.85 18.26
CA MET A 80 15.24 -10.40 17.05
C MET A 80 15.11 -11.38 15.88
N SER A 81 15.28 -10.86 14.67
CA SER A 81 15.49 -11.70 13.49
C SER A 81 16.96 -12.11 13.43
N SER A 82 17.21 -13.42 13.53
CA SER A 82 18.54 -14.03 13.59
C SER A 82 18.57 -15.38 12.88
N PRO A 83 19.66 -15.76 12.18
CA PRO A 83 20.85 -14.96 11.94
C PRO A 83 20.58 -13.81 10.97
N VAL A 84 21.15 -12.62 11.24
CA VAL A 84 20.96 -11.46 10.35
C VAL A 84 21.89 -11.52 9.15
N PHE A 85 21.34 -11.27 7.96
CA PHE A 85 22.15 -11.06 6.77
C PHE A 85 22.80 -9.68 6.82
N SER A 86 24.11 -9.61 6.57
CA SER A 86 24.87 -8.37 6.50
C SER A 86 25.62 -8.24 5.17
N ILE A 87 26.12 -7.04 4.89
CA ILE A 87 26.98 -6.75 3.73
C ILE A 87 28.16 -5.85 4.12
N CYS A 88 29.28 -5.95 3.41
CA CYS A 88 30.44 -5.09 3.69
C CYS A 88 30.21 -3.68 3.12
N ALA A 89 30.69 -2.66 3.84
CA ALA A 89 30.59 -1.26 3.40
C ALA A 89 31.30 -1.02 2.04
N ASN A 90 32.34 -1.80 1.75
CA ASN A 90 33.13 -1.72 0.52
C ASN A 90 32.56 -2.58 -0.63
N ASP A 91 31.42 -3.27 -0.43
CA ASP A 91 30.75 -3.99 -1.51
C ASP A 91 30.02 -3.01 -2.44
N PHE A 92 29.79 -3.41 -3.69
CA PHE A 92 28.98 -2.61 -4.61
C PHE A 92 27.50 -2.63 -4.24
N LEU A 93 26.81 -1.49 -4.45
CA LEU A 93 25.40 -1.32 -4.11
C LEU A 93 24.48 -2.34 -4.81
N TYR A 94 24.77 -2.73 -6.05
CA TYR A 94 23.97 -3.73 -6.76
C TYR A 94 23.99 -5.11 -6.08
N HIS A 95 25.13 -5.49 -5.47
CA HIS A 95 25.22 -6.74 -4.71
C HIS A 95 24.32 -6.70 -3.48
N ALA A 96 24.24 -5.54 -2.83
CA ALA A 96 23.36 -5.30 -1.71
C ALA A 96 21.89 -5.45 -2.10
N ILE A 97 21.47 -4.76 -3.17
CA ILE A 97 20.09 -4.82 -3.69
C ILE A 97 19.73 -6.24 -4.10
N ALA A 98 20.60 -6.95 -4.82
CA ALA A 98 20.37 -8.32 -5.24
C ALA A 98 20.20 -9.27 -4.05
N ARG A 99 21.04 -9.12 -3.02
CA ARG A 99 20.97 -9.92 -1.80
C ARG A 99 19.70 -9.62 -1.00
N MET A 100 19.34 -8.35 -0.86
CA MET A 100 18.12 -7.94 -0.17
C MET A 100 16.88 -8.48 -0.87
N ARG A 101 16.79 -8.37 -2.20
CA ARG A 101 15.66 -8.93 -2.97
C ARG A 101 15.57 -10.44 -2.89
N ARG A 102 16.69 -11.15 -3.02
CA ARG A 102 16.75 -12.61 -2.93
C ARG A 102 16.23 -13.15 -1.60
N HIS A 103 16.41 -12.40 -0.53
CA HIS A 103 16.09 -12.82 0.83
C HIS A 103 14.89 -12.06 1.43
N GLY A 104 14.13 -11.29 0.62
CA GLY A 104 12.97 -10.53 1.09
C GLY A 104 13.29 -9.45 2.13
N LEU A 105 14.52 -8.94 2.16
CA LEU A 105 15.00 -8.04 3.21
C LEU A 105 14.65 -6.58 2.88
N ARG A 106 14.04 -5.89 3.83
CA ARG A 106 13.81 -4.43 3.77
C ARG A 106 14.96 -3.63 4.37
N HIS A 107 15.65 -4.21 5.35
CA HIS A 107 16.81 -3.63 6.05
C HIS A 107 17.95 -4.65 6.10
N MET A 108 19.19 -4.16 5.96
CA MET A 108 20.37 -5.02 6.01
C MET A 108 21.51 -4.28 6.72
N PRO A 109 22.03 -4.79 7.85
CA PRO A 109 23.21 -4.24 8.51
C PRO A 109 24.42 -4.17 7.58
N VAL A 110 25.13 -3.05 7.64
CA VAL A 110 26.39 -2.81 6.92
C VAL A 110 27.54 -2.96 7.90
N VAL A 111 28.55 -3.75 7.54
CA VAL A 111 29.71 -4.05 8.37
C VAL A 111 31.02 -3.56 7.75
N ASP A 112 32.01 -3.28 8.60
CA ASP A 112 33.40 -3.05 8.18
C ASP A 112 34.16 -4.37 7.94
N GLU A 113 35.45 -4.25 7.56
CA GLU A 113 36.34 -5.40 7.36
C GLU A 113 36.54 -6.24 8.63
N GLY A 114 36.38 -5.63 9.81
CA GLY A 114 36.42 -6.28 11.11
C GLY A 114 35.09 -6.89 11.55
N GLN A 115 34.09 -6.96 10.66
CA GLN A 115 32.72 -7.43 10.92
C GLN A 115 31.92 -6.57 11.92
N LYS A 116 32.34 -5.34 12.19
CA LYS A 116 31.62 -4.43 13.08
C LYS A 116 30.56 -3.66 12.33
N VAL A 117 29.41 -3.43 12.96
CA VAL A 117 28.30 -2.68 12.37
C VAL A 117 28.67 -1.21 12.24
N VAL A 118 28.58 -0.67 11.03
CA VAL A 118 28.89 0.74 10.72
C VAL A 118 27.71 1.50 10.13
N GLY A 119 26.64 0.81 9.72
CA GLY A 119 25.44 1.42 9.14
C GLY A 119 24.33 0.39 8.94
N VAL A 120 23.21 0.85 8.39
CA VAL A 120 22.12 -0.01 7.88
C VAL A 120 21.73 0.47 6.50
N LEU A 121 21.58 -0.46 5.57
CA LEU A 121 21.07 -0.17 4.24
C LEU A 121 19.59 -0.54 4.18
N GLN A 122 18.75 0.41 3.73
CA GLN A 122 17.33 0.19 3.52
C GLN A 122 17.05 0.01 2.03
N LEU A 123 16.23 -0.97 1.66
CA LEU A 123 16.03 -1.36 0.26
C LEU A 123 15.46 -0.20 -0.57
N HIS A 124 14.49 0.53 -0.03
CA HIS A 124 13.88 1.67 -0.72
C HIS A 124 14.88 2.83 -0.89
N GLN A 125 15.81 3.05 0.04
CA GLN A 125 16.87 4.06 -0.09
C GLN A 125 17.91 3.64 -1.14
N ALA A 126 18.32 2.37 -1.14
CA ALA A 126 19.20 1.82 -2.16
C ALA A 126 18.58 1.90 -3.57
N MET A 127 17.25 1.78 -3.67
CA MET A 127 16.50 1.95 -4.93
C MET A 127 16.30 3.43 -5.29
N ALA A 128 16.09 4.30 -4.31
CA ALA A 128 15.99 5.74 -4.50
C ALA A 128 17.26 6.36 -5.09
N VAL A 129 18.43 5.77 -4.88
CA VAL A 129 19.70 6.20 -5.49
C VAL A 129 19.69 6.05 -7.01
N ALA A 130 18.96 5.07 -7.56
CA ALA A 130 18.73 4.98 -9.00
C ALA A 130 17.83 6.12 -9.51
N ALA A 131 16.91 6.62 -8.67
CA ALA A 131 15.96 7.69 -8.98
C ALA A 131 16.35 9.08 -8.40
N ALA A 132 17.56 9.26 -7.87
CA ALA A 132 17.94 10.35 -6.97
C ALA A 132 17.77 11.77 -7.55
N ARG A 133 17.74 11.91 -8.88
CA ARG A 133 17.46 13.19 -9.55
C ARG A 133 16.01 13.65 -9.39
N MET A 134 15.07 12.72 -9.19
CA MET A 134 13.63 13.00 -9.15
C MET A 134 13.12 13.30 -7.74
N ILE A 135 13.65 12.61 -6.73
CA ILE A 135 13.32 12.91 -5.32
C ILE A 135 13.81 14.31 -4.94
N GLY A 136 14.96 14.74 -5.46
CA GLY A 136 15.43 16.12 -5.30
C GLY A 136 14.49 17.17 -5.92
N HIS A 137 13.74 16.84 -6.98
CA HIS A 137 12.71 17.73 -7.53
C HIS A 137 11.46 17.80 -6.63
N ILE A 138 11.05 16.69 -6.01
CA ILE A 138 9.92 16.63 -5.06
C ILE A 138 10.28 17.33 -3.73
N GLU A 139 11.52 17.20 -3.25
CA GLU A 139 12.04 17.91 -2.07
C GLU A 139 12.23 19.42 -2.29
N GLN A 140 12.55 19.84 -3.52
CA GLN A 140 12.60 21.26 -3.87
C GLN A 140 11.20 21.89 -4.05
N LEU A 141 10.19 21.10 -4.44
CA LEU A 141 8.79 21.53 -4.56
C LEU A 141 8.03 21.57 -3.23
N SER A 142 8.52 20.86 -2.19
CA SER A 142 7.93 20.84 -0.84
C SER A 142 8.29 22.06 0.03
N HIS A 143 9.01 23.04 -0.52
CA HIS A 143 9.20 24.35 0.12
C HIS A 143 8.00 25.31 -0.10
N ASP A 144 7.10 25.00 -1.04
CA ASP A 144 5.85 25.74 -1.24
C ASP A 144 4.68 24.93 -0.64
N ASP A 145 4.23 25.35 0.54
CA ASP A 145 3.21 24.70 1.37
C ASP A 145 1.77 24.89 0.85
N GLY A 146 1.62 25.45 -0.35
CA GLY A 146 0.34 25.75 -1.00
C GLY A 146 -0.03 24.78 -2.12
N LEU A 147 -1.27 24.90 -2.63
CA LEU A 147 -1.77 24.10 -3.74
C LEU A 147 -0.89 24.12 -5.01
N PRO A 148 -0.24 25.24 -5.41
CA PRO A 148 0.62 25.25 -6.59
C PRO A 148 1.83 24.30 -6.50
N GLY A 149 2.54 24.28 -5.36
CA GLY A 149 3.66 23.35 -5.14
C GLY A 149 3.23 21.89 -5.12
N MET A 150 2.10 21.61 -4.46
CA MET A 150 1.47 20.29 -4.46
C MET A 150 1.05 19.84 -5.87
N LYS A 151 0.51 20.75 -6.69
CA LYS A 151 0.11 20.47 -8.07
C LYS A 151 1.31 20.10 -8.93
N SER A 152 2.40 20.86 -8.81
CA SER A 152 3.64 20.59 -9.52
C SER A 152 4.21 19.21 -9.15
N THR A 153 4.12 18.82 -7.87
CA THR A 153 4.51 17.48 -7.40
C THR A 153 3.65 16.39 -8.04
N LYS A 154 2.31 16.58 -8.08
CA LYS A 154 1.39 15.63 -8.74
C LYS A 154 1.69 15.49 -10.24
N ASP A 155 1.95 16.60 -10.92
CA ASP A 155 2.24 16.60 -12.36
C ASP A 155 3.57 15.94 -12.70
N ALA A 156 4.56 16.04 -11.80
CA ALA A 156 5.85 15.38 -11.95
C ALA A 156 5.77 13.84 -11.90
N GLN A 157 4.74 13.26 -11.24
CA GLN A 157 4.60 11.81 -11.08
C GLN A 157 4.62 11.02 -12.39
N THR A 158 4.05 11.58 -13.46
CA THR A 158 4.07 10.95 -14.78
C THR A 158 5.50 10.79 -15.30
N GLN A 159 6.33 11.83 -15.16
CA GLN A 159 7.74 11.77 -15.56
C GLN A 159 8.54 10.84 -14.65
N VAL A 160 8.19 10.78 -13.37
CA VAL A 160 8.81 9.85 -12.43
C VAL A 160 8.53 8.39 -12.81
N ALA A 161 7.26 8.05 -13.03
CA ALA A 161 6.90 6.70 -13.43
C ALA A 161 7.60 6.30 -14.73
N LEU A 162 7.70 7.25 -15.67
CA LEU A 162 8.45 7.11 -16.91
C LEU A 162 9.92 6.74 -16.70
N ASP A 163 10.63 7.53 -15.91
CA ASP A 163 12.06 7.31 -15.68
C ASP A 163 12.29 5.97 -14.94
N LEU A 164 11.45 5.62 -13.97
CA LEU A 164 11.52 4.33 -13.26
C LEU A 164 11.23 3.14 -14.19
N MET A 165 10.31 3.30 -15.13
CA MET A 165 10.03 2.29 -16.15
C MET A 165 11.19 2.10 -17.12
N ASP A 166 11.81 3.20 -17.58
CA ASP A 166 13.00 3.16 -18.42
C ASP A 166 14.18 2.49 -17.67
N ASP A 167 14.21 2.60 -16.33
CA ASP A 167 15.12 1.89 -15.43
C ASP A 167 14.73 0.44 -15.09
N ALA A 168 13.70 -0.11 -15.76
CA ALA A 168 13.21 -1.46 -15.57
C ALA A 168 12.83 -1.79 -14.11
N VAL A 169 12.41 -0.78 -13.34
CA VAL A 169 11.79 -0.99 -12.02
C VAL A 169 10.46 -1.72 -12.23
N PRO A 170 10.16 -2.79 -11.46
CA PRO A 170 8.94 -3.53 -11.70
C PRO A 170 7.69 -2.70 -11.32
N GLY A 171 6.58 -2.99 -12.01
CA GLY A 171 5.35 -2.18 -11.93
C GLY A 171 4.82 -1.95 -10.51
N PRO A 172 4.69 -3.00 -9.67
CA PRO A 172 4.20 -2.84 -8.29
C PRO A 172 5.06 -1.89 -7.43
N GLU A 173 6.38 -1.89 -7.62
CA GLU A 173 7.27 -0.99 -6.91
C GLU A 173 7.08 0.47 -7.34
N ILE A 174 6.79 0.70 -8.63
CA ILE A 174 6.43 2.04 -9.12
C ILE A 174 5.06 2.46 -8.54
N GLN A 175 4.06 1.57 -8.51
CA GLN A 175 2.77 1.85 -7.89
C GLN A 175 2.92 2.25 -6.42
N ALA A 176 3.69 1.49 -5.64
CA ALA A 176 3.94 1.79 -4.24
C ALA A 176 4.61 3.17 -4.05
N PHE A 177 5.55 3.52 -4.94
CA PHE A 177 6.18 4.84 -4.93
C PHE A 177 5.19 5.97 -5.23
N LEU A 178 4.38 5.82 -6.28
CA LEU A 178 3.34 6.78 -6.65
C LEU A 178 2.30 6.95 -5.55
N SER A 179 1.86 5.85 -4.94
CA SER A 179 0.96 5.87 -3.79
C SER A 179 1.53 6.65 -2.62
N ARG A 180 2.82 6.49 -2.30
CA ARG A 180 3.44 7.25 -1.21
C ARG A 180 3.48 8.76 -1.48
N ILE A 181 3.78 9.17 -2.72
CA ILE A 181 3.67 10.58 -3.11
C ILE A 181 2.22 11.08 -2.94
N ASN A 182 1.23 10.27 -3.33
CA ASN A 182 -0.18 10.63 -3.15
C ASN A 182 -0.53 10.78 -1.66
N ASP A 183 -0.07 9.89 -0.79
CA ASP A 183 -0.30 9.97 0.66
C ASP A 183 0.30 11.24 1.26
N ASP A 184 1.49 11.65 0.82
CA ASP A 184 2.13 12.89 1.26
C ASP A 184 1.33 14.11 0.80
N LEU A 185 0.78 14.09 -0.42
CA LEU A 185 -0.13 15.13 -0.91
C LEU A 185 -1.43 15.18 -0.09
N TYR A 186 -2.03 14.03 0.23
CA TYR A 186 -3.20 13.97 1.11
C TYR A 186 -2.91 14.60 2.47
N ARG A 187 -1.80 14.24 3.11
CA ARG A 187 -1.35 14.83 4.39
C ARG A 187 -1.17 16.34 4.28
N ALA A 188 -0.55 16.80 3.19
CA ALA A 188 -0.30 18.22 2.95
C ALA A 188 -1.59 19.01 2.77
N VAL A 189 -2.56 18.46 2.01
CA VAL A 189 -3.88 19.08 1.84
C VAL A 189 -4.64 19.15 3.16
N VAL A 190 -4.65 18.09 3.97
CA VAL A 190 -5.29 18.15 5.29
C VAL A 190 -4.67 19.25 6.15
N ARG A 191 -3.34 19.33 6.22
CA ARG A 191 -2.64 20.41 6.95
C ARG A 191 -3.00 21.80 6.41
N LEU A 192 -3.09 21.96 5.10
CA LEU A 192 -3.50 23.22 4.47
C LEU A 192 -4.93 23.61 4.91
N CYS A 193 -5.90 22.70 4.75
CA CYS A 193 -7.29 22.98 5.12
C CYS A 193 -7.44 23.32 6.61
N LEU A 194 -6.74 22.61 7.50
CA LEU A 194 -6.74 22.90 8.93
C LEU A 194 -6.20 24.31 9.24
N ARG A 195 -5.09 24.71 8.58
CA ARG A 195 -4.55 26.07 8.73
C ARG A 195 -5.54 27.13 8.24
N GLU A 196 -6.17 26.91 7.09
CA GLU A 196 -7.14 27.86 6.51
C GLU A 196 -8.41 27.97 7.35
N MET A 197 -8.92 26.85 7.90
CA MET A 197 -10.09 26.84 8.79
C MET A 197 -9.78 27.59 10.10
N ALA A 198 -8.58 27.38 10.66
CA ALA A 198 -8.15 28.13 11.84
C ALA A 198 -8.06 29.65 11.56
N GLN A 199 -7.50 30.05 10.41
CA GLN A 199 -7.43 31.45 9.98
C GLN A 199 -8.81 32.06 9.70
N ALA A 200 -9.77 31.27 9.24
CA ALA A 200 -11.16 31.67 9.04
C ALA A 200 -11.99 31.74 10.35
N GLY A 201 -11.38 31.44 11.49
CA GLY A 201 -12.02 31.55 12.81
C GLY A 201 -12.78 30.30 13.27
N LEU A 202 -12.67 29.16 12.56
CA LEU A 202 -13.29 27.90 12.99
C LEU A 202 -12.51 27.17 14.08
N GLY A 203 -11.27 27.61 14.36
CA GLY A 203 -10.41 27.03 15.39
C GLY A 203 -9.81 25.68 15.02
N ALA A 204 -9.28 24.98 16.03
CA ALA A 204 -8.72 23.64 15.91
C ALA A 204 -9.83 22.57 15.77
N PRO A 205 -9.50 21.34 15.33
CA PRO A 205 -10.45 20.22 15.35
C PRO A 205 -11.11 20.08 16.73
N PRO A 206 -12.44 19.94 16.81
CA PRO A 206 -13.15 19.90 18.08
C PRO A 206 -12.97 18.59 18.86
N VAL A 207 -12.58 17.52 18.18
CA VAL A 207 -12.24 16.19 18.72
C VAL A 207 -11.18 15.54 17.82
N ASP A 208 -10.55 14.46 18.29
CA ASP A 208 -9.58 13.69 17.49
C ASP A 208 -10.24 13.05 16.27
N PHE A 209 -9.47 12.89 15.19
CA PHE A 209 -9.93 12.20 13.98
C PHE A 209 -8.75 11.62 13.20
N ASP A 210 -9.04 10.57 12.42
CA ASP A 210 -8.15 10.02 11.42
C ASP A 210 -8.76 10.22 10.02
N VAL A 211 -7.91 10.53 9.04
CA VAL A 211 -8.26 10.53 7.62
C VAL A 211 -7.87 9.18 7.04
N LEU A 212 -8.82 8.55 6.38
CA LEU A 212 -8.65 7.30 5.66
C LEU A 212 -8.47 7.58 4.17
N ILE A 213 -7.57 6.83 3.56
CA ILE A 213 -7.56 6.56 2.12
C ILE A 213 -7.98 5.10 1.90
N MET A 214 -8.74 4.81 0.85
CA MET A 214 -9.37 3.50 0.63
C MET A 214 -9.07 2.93 -0.75
N GLY A 215 -9.52 1.70 -1.00
CA GLY A 215 -9.35 1.04 -2.28
C GLY A 215 -7.87 0.97 -2.70
N SER A 216 -7.58 1.35 -3.94
CA SER A 216 -6.20 1.28 -4.46
C SER A 216 -5.21 2.20 -3.73
N GLY A 217 -5.67 3.28 -3.11
CA GLY A 217 -4.82 4.13 -2.29
C GLY A 217 -4.42 3.43 -0.99
N GLY A 218 -5.39 2.87 -0.27
CA GLY A 218 -5.12 2.16 0.99
C GLY A 218 -4.39 0.82 0.83
N ARG A 219 -4.28 0.28 -0.39
CA ARG A 219 -3.39 -0.85 -0.71
C ARG A 219 -1.97 -0.45 -1.14
N ALA A 220 -1.70 0.84 -1.31
CA ALA A 220 -0.49 1.35 -1.97
C ALA A 220 -0.31 0.85 -3.42
N GLU A 221 -1.40 0.79 -4.18
CA GLU A 221 -1.46 0.23 -5.54
C GLU A 221 -1.98 1.24 -6.57
N SER A 222 -1.83 2.54 -6.30
CA SER A 222 -2.31 3.60 -7.17
C SER A 222 -1.51 3.70 -8.46
N PHE A 223 -2.21 4.05 -9.54
CA PHE A 223 -1.60 4.41 -10.82
C PHE A 223 -1.52 5.94 -10.97
N LEU A 224 -1.31 6.46 -12.18
CA LEU A 224 -1.01 7.88 -12.41
C LEU A 224 -2.19 8.83 -12.13
N ARG A 225 -3.43 8.36 -12.30
CA ARG A 225 -4.65 9.16 -12.09
C ARG A 225 -5.66 8.39 -11.24
N PRO A 226 -5.41 8.27 -9.92
CA PRO A 226 -6.36 7.64 -9.03
C PRO A 226 -7.55 8.58 -8.75
N ASP A 227 -8.71 7.98 -8.51
CA ASP A 227 -9.87 8.66 -7.94
C ASP A 227 -9.59 8.95 -6.44
N GLN A 228 -10.33 9.90 -5.85
CA GLN A 228 -10.26 10.13 -4.41
C GLN A 228 -11.24 9.23 -3.64
N ASP A 229 -10.74 8.09 -3.16
CA ASP A 229 -11.47 7.23 -2.23
C ASP A 229 -11.02 7.55 -0.80
N ASN A 230 -11.79 8.38 -0.08
CA ASN A 230 -11.40 8.89 1.24
C ASN A 230 -12.57 9.00 2.24
N GLY A 231 -12.23 9.10 3.53
CA GLY A 231 -13.20 9.19 4.60
C GLY A 231 -12.58 9.63 5.92
N PHE A 232 -13.41 9.98 6.91
CA PHE A 232 -12.97 10.33 8.26
C PHE A 232 -13.49 9.32 9.28
N VAL A 233 -12.63 8.93 10.22
CA VAL A 233 -13.02 8.30 11.48
C VAL A 233 -12.85 9.34 12.57
N ILE A 234 -13.96 9.71 13.20
CA ILE A 234 -14.01 10.77 14.20
C ILE A 234 -14.11 10.12 15.58
N GLU A 235 -13.50 10.73 16.60
CA GLU A 235 -13.69 10.31 17.99
C GLU A 235 -15.17 10.43 18.38
N ASP A 236 -15.65 9.51 19.23
CA ASP A 236 -17.03 9.57 19.71
C ASP A 236 -17.24 10.81 20.59
N TYR A 237 -18.38 11.49 20.41
CA TYR A 237 -18.73 12.70 21.16
C TYR A 237 -20.19 12.68 21.63
N PRO A 238 -20.55 13.48 22.65
CA PRO A 238 -21.92 13.59 23.15
C PRO A 238 -22.92 14.01 22.04
N PRO A 239 -24.10 13.37 21.93
CA PRO A 239 -25.07 13.65 20.86
C PRO A 239 -25.55 15.11 20.78
N ASP A 240 -25.59 15.82 21.91
CA ASP A 240 -25.96 17.24 21.98
C ASP A 240 -24.92 18.18 21.34
N GLN A 241 -23.71 17.69 21.05
CA GLN A 241 -22.67 18.42 20.34
C GLN A 241 -22.61 18.11 18.84
N HIS A 242 -23.49 17.21 18.33
CA HIS A 242 -23.41 16.70 16.97
C HIS A 242 -23.41 17.81 15.91
N ASP A 243 -24.39 18.72 15.93
CA ASP A 243 -24.48 19.78 14.92
C ASP A 243 -23.21 20.65 14.85
N ARG A 244 -22.59 20.91 16.01
CA ARG A 244 -21.35 21.70 16.09
C ARG A 244 -20.15 20.92 15.57
N ILE A 245 -19.96 19.69 16.04
CA ILE A 245 -18.79 18.88 15.72
C ILE A 245 -18.87 18.40 14.27
N ASP A 246 -20.00 17.82 13.89
CA ASP A 246 -20.25 17.35 12.54
C ASP A 246 -20.20 18.50 11.54
N GLY A 247 -20.79 19.66 11.87
CA GLY A 247 -20.71 20.88 11.06
C GLY A 247 -19.26 21.33 10.78
N TRP A 248 -18.38 21.24 11.77
CA TRP A 248 -16.95 21.52 11.58
C TRP A 248 -16.30 20.51 10.61
N PHE A 249 -16.61 19.22 10.75
CA PHE A 249 -16.08 18.18 9.86
C PHE A 249 -16.67 18.21 8.45
N ILE A 250 -17.90 18.72 8.25
CA ILE A 250 -18.45 19.01 6.92
C ILE A 250 -17.58 20.04 6.20
N GLU A 251 -17.25 21.14 6.87
CA GLU A 251 -16.41 22.19 6.28
C GLU A 251 -15.02 21.65 5.91
N LEU A 252 -14.40 20.85 6.81
CA LEU A 252 -13.13 20.19 6.50
C LEU A 252 -13.27 19.27 5.28
N ALA A 253 -14.32 18.44 5.24
CA ALA A 253 -14.53 17.48 4.16
C ALA A 253 -14.70 18.17 2.79
N VAL A 254 -15.46 19.27 2.72
CA VAL A 254 -15.64 20.05 1.49
C VAL A 254 -14.29 20.62 1.02
N ARG A 255 -13.58 21.35 1.89
CA ARG A 255 -12.29 21.97 1.53
C ARG A 255 -11.24 20.94 1.11
N PHE A 256 -11.17 19.83 1.84
CA PHE A 256 -10.24 18.73 1.58
C PHE A 256 -10.51 18.07 0.21
N THR A 257 -11.77 17.72 -0.06
CA THR A 257 -12.18 17.07 -1.31
C THR A 257 -11.93 17.98 -2.52
N ASP A 258 -12.27 19.27 -2.40
CA ASP A 258 -12.11 20.26 -3.45
C ASP A 258 -10.63 20.59 -3.72
N ALA A 259 -9.81 20.65 -2.67
CA ALA A 259 -8.36 20.83 -2.80
C ALA A 259 -7.70 19.64 -3.51
N LEU A 260 -8.06 18.41 -3.15
CA LEU A 260 -7.58 17.20 -3.86
C LEU A 260 -7.99 17.22 -5.33
N ALA A 261 -9.22 17.62 -5.65
CA ALA A 261 -9.69 17.75 -7.03
C ALA A 261 -8.86 18.77 -7.82
N GLN A 262 -8.48 19.90 -7.22
CA GLN A 262 -7.60 20.89 -7.84
C GLN A 262 -6.20 20.34 -8.14
N LEU A 263 -5.69 19.41 -7.33
CA LEU A 263 -4.41 18.74 -7.59
C LEU A 263 -4.50 17.73 -8.74
N GLY A 264 -5.71 17.23 -9.04
CA GLY A 264 -5.96 16.23 -10.08
C GLY A 264 -6.38 14.85 -9.57
N PHE A 265 -6.80 14.75 -8.30
CA PHE A 265 -7.50 13.57 -7.78
C PHE A 265 -9.00 13.71 -8.06
N GLU A 266 -9.50 13.03 -9.09
CA GLU A 266 -10.88 13.19 -9.54
C GLU A 266 -11.89 12.75 -8.48
N TYR A 267 -12.99 13.49 -8.34
CA TYR A 267 -14.11 13.08 -7.50
C TYR A 267 -14.51 11.64 -7.82
N CYS A 268 -14.61 10.83 -6.77
CA CYS A 268 -15.02 9.44 -6.94
C CYS A 268 -16.45 9.37 -7.47
N HIS A 269 -16.63 8.73 -8.63
CA HIS A 269 -17.94 8.50 -9.24
C HIS A 269 -18.89 7.72 -8.32
N GLY A 270 -18.35 6.87 -7.44
CA GLY A 270 -19.09 6.12 -6.42
C GLY A 270 -19.42 6.91 -5.15
N ASN A 271 -19.05 8.20 -5.10
CA ASN A 271 -19.22 9.09 -3.94
C ASN A 271 -18.56 8.56 -2.65
N VAL A 272 -17.40 7.93 -2.78
CA VAL A 272 -16.56 7.40 -1.69
C VAL A 272 -15.63 8.50 -1.17
N MET A 273 -16.20 9.53 -0.57
CA MET A 273 -15.47 10.71 -0.12
C MET A 273 -16.05 11.21 1.20
N ALA A 274 -15.22 11.86 2.02
CA ALA A 274 -15.64 12.39 3.33
C ALA A 274 -16.78 13.43 3.25
N ILE A 275 -16.98 14.08 2.09
CA ILE A 275 -18.12 14.97 1.85
C ILE A 275 -19.47 14.24 1.92
N ASN A 276 -19.47 12.92 1.69
CA ASN A 276 -20.62 12.06 1.86
C ASN A 276 -20.65 11.51 3.31
N PRO A 277 -21.73 11.73 4.09
CA PRO A 277 -21.82 11.31 5.50
C PRO A 277 -21.75 9.79 5.71
N VAL A 278 -21.86 8.99 4.67
CA VAL A 278 -21.56 7.55 4.72
C VAL A 278 -20.08 7.29 5.07
N TRP A 279 -19.17 8.17 4.67
CA TRP A 279 -17.72 8.04 4.83
C TRP A 279 -17.12 8.97 5.88
N ARG A 280 -17.96 9.67 6.64
CA ARG A 280 -17.57 10.61 7.69
C ARG A 280 -18.40 10.31 8.93
N LYS A 281 -17.80 9.56 9.86
CA LYS A 281 -18.51 8.96 10.99
C LYS A 281 -17.62 8.88 12.22
N THR A 282 -18.25 8.88 13.38
CA THR A 282 -17.59 8.49 14.62
C THR A 282 -17.19 7.01 14.61
N LEU A 283 -16.23 6.60 15.45
CA LEU A 283 -15.81 5.20 15.53
C LEU A 283 -16.99 4.27 15.87
N SER A 284 -17.86 4.66 16.80
CA SER A 284 -19.05 3.87 17.15
C SER A 284 -20.05 3.77 15.99
N GLU A 285 -20.25 4.85 15.24
CA GLU A 285 -21.10 4.83 14.04
C GLU A 285 -20.51 3.97 12.91
N TRP A 286 -19.19 4.00 12.71
CA TRP A 286 -18.50 3.10 11.78
C TRP A 286 -18.71 1.62 12.14
N ARG A 287 -18.62 1.27 13.41
CA ARG A 287 -18.90 -0.09 13.91
C ARG A 287 -20.35 -0.51 13.67
N MET A 288 -21.30 0.40 13.85
CA MET A 288 -22.71 0.13 13.54
C MET A 288 -22.95 -0.01 12.03
N GLN A 289 -22.37 0.87 11.21
CA GLN A 289 -22.53 0.86 9.76
C GLN A 289 -21.94 -0.42 9.15
N THR A 290 -20.72 -0.77 9.52
CA THR A 290 -20.06 -1.99 9.03
C THR A 290 -20.89 -3.22 9.38
N ARG A 291 -21.34 -3.38 10.64
CA ARG A 291 -22.30 -4.43 11.01
C ARG A 291 -23.58 -4.43 10.17
N SER A 292 -24.13 -3.26 9.87
CA SER A 292 -25.34 -3.16 9.03
C SER A 292 -25.09 -3.54 7.57
N TRP A 293 -23.95 -3.17 6.99
CA TRP A 293 -23.58 -3.58 5.63
C TRP A 293 -23.41 -5.10 5.55
N LEU A 294 -22.89 -5.69 6.61
CA LEU A 294 -22.68 -7.13 6.74
C LEU A 294 -23.99 -7.90 6.95
N GLY A 295 -24.96 -7.32 7.66
CA GLY A 295 -26.26 -7.96 7.94
C GLY A 295 -27.29 -7.89 6.81
N LYS A 296 -27.04 -7.12 5.74
CA LYS A 296 -28.00 -6.90 4.64
C LYS A 296 -27.41 -7.36 3.31
N SER A 297 -28.08 -8.30 2.64
CA SER A 297 -27.72 -8.77 1.29
C SER A 297 -28.19 -7.80 0.18
N GLN A 298 -27.82 -6.52 0.24
CA GLN A 298 -28.13 -5.52 -0.80
C GLN A 298 -26.86 -5.01 -1.47
N GLY A 299 -26.80 -5.10 -2.80
CA GLY A 299 -25.56 -4.96 -3.59
C GLY A 299 -24.75 -3.68 -3.38
N LEU A 300 -25.38 -2.53 -3.13
CA LEU A 300 -24.66 -1.27 -2.90
C LEU A 300 -23.84 -1.29 -1.61
N SER A 301 -24.37 -1.92 -0.54
CA SER A 301 -23.67 -2.03 0.75
C SER A 301 -22.43 -2.91 0.65
N LEU A 302 -22.47 -3.93 -0.21
CA LEU A 302 -21.35 -4.85 -0.41
C LEU A 302 -20.23 -4.25 -1.27
N ARG A 303 -20.55 -3.38 -2.24
CA ARG A 303 -19.54 -2.58 -2.96
C ARG A 303 -18.80 -1.63 -2.04
N TYR A 304 -19.50 -1.02 -1.07
CA TYR A 304 -18.86 -0.19 -0.05
C TYR A 304 -17.89 -0.99 0.81
N CYS A 305 -18.27 -2.19 1.21
CA CYS A 305 -17.39 -3.11 1.93
C CYS A 305 -16.08 -3.40 1.15
N ASP A 306 -16.16 -3.71 -0.15
CA ASP A 306 -14.98 -4.01 -0.98
C ASP A 306 -13.92 -2.91 -0.93
N ILE A 307 -14.35 -1.66 -1.14
CA ILE A 307 -13.48 -0.48 -1.14
C ILE A 307 -13.00 -0.17 0.27
N PHE A 308 -13.91 -0.25 1.24
CA PHE A 308 -13.67 0.10 2.63
C PHE A 308 -12.64 -0.82 3.29
N PHE A 309 -12.67 -2.13 3.05
CA PHE A 309 -11.74 -3.05 3.72
C PHE A 309 -10.27 -2.78 3.39
N ASP A 310 -10.00 -2.11 2.28
CA ASP A 310 -8.67 -1.67 1.90
C ASP A 310 -8.39 -0.23 2.32
N PHE A 311 -8.75 0.16 3.55
CA PHE A 311 -8.38 1.47 4.07
C PHE A 311 -6.96 1.52 4.65
N ALA A 312 -6.33 2.69 4.62
CA ALA A 312 -5.15 3.02 5.40
C ALA A 312 -5.33 4.41 6.04
N CYS A 313 -4.71 4.64 7.19
CA CYS A 313 -4.68 5.96 7.80
C CYS A 313 -3.62 6.82 7.10
N VAL A 314 -4.05 7.95 6.54
CA VAL A 314 -3.15 8.91 5.87
C VAL A 314 -2.90 10.15 6.73
N TYR A 315 -3.79 10.53 7.64
CA TYR A 315 -3.56 11.64 8.58
C TYR A 315 -4.25 11.34 9.92
N GLY A 316 -3.71 11.88 11.01
CA GLY A 316 -4.18 11.62 12.38
C GLY A 316 -3.23 10.72 13.16
N SER A 317 -3.67 10.28 14.33
CA SER A 317 -2.86 9.42 15.22
C SER A 317 -2.87 7.95 14.80
N GLY A 318 -3.80 7.57 13.92
CA GLY A 318 -4.03 6.19 13.50
C GLY A 318 -4.78 5.34 14.52
N LYS A 319 -5.04 5.84 15.73
CA LYS A 319 -5.71 5.08 16.80
C LYS A 319 -7.15 4.72 16.45
N LEU A 320 -7.89 5.64 15.83
CA LEU A 320 -9.29 5.41 15.46
C LEU A 320 -9.37 4.49 14.25
N ALA A 321 -8.48 4.66 13.28
CA ALA A 321 -8.31 3.76 12.15
C ALA A 321 -7.96 2.33 12.59
N GLN A 322 -7.05 2.18 13.56
CA GLN A 322 -6.72 0.88 14.15
C GLN A 322 -7.92 0.27 14.89
N GLY A 323 -8.61 1.06 15.73
CA GLY A 323 -9.81 0.59 16.43
C GLY A 323 -10.96 0.17 15.49
N LEU A 324 -10.97 0.68 14.26
CA LEU A 324 -11.85 0.26 13.17
C LEU A 324 -11.33 -1.00 12.46
N ARG A 325 -10.01 -1.12 12.25
CA ARG A 325 -9.35 -2.31 11.69
C ARG A 325 -9.62 -3.54 12.57
N ASP A 326 -9.40 -3.42 13.87
CA ASP A 326 -9.63 -4.47 14.86
C ASP A 326 -11.09 -4.96 14.82
N HIS A 327 -12.03 -4.02 14.66
CA HIS A 327 -13.45 -4.34 14.57
C HIS A 327 -13.77 -5.18 13.33
N ILE A 328 -13.19 -4.82 12.18
CA ILE A 328 -13.38 -5.53 10.92
C ILE A 328 -12.76 -6.92 10.99
N THR A 329 -11.51 -7.03 11.46
CA THR A 329 -10.80 -8.31 11.61
C THR A 329 -11.58 -9.26 12.52
N ALA A 330 -12.26 -8.75 13.55
CA ALA A 330 -13.13 -9.57 14.40
C ALA A 330 -14.42 -10.06 13.70
N LEU A 331 -14.90 -9.35 12.67
CA LEU A 331 -16.11 -9.69 11.91
C LEU A 331 -15.80 -10.54 10.66
N SER A 332 -14.58 -10.44 10.14
CA SER A 332 -14.21 -10.95 8.82
C SER A 332 -14.21 -12.47 8.64
N PRO A 333 -14.04 -13.32 9.66
CA PRO A 333 -14.09 -14.78 9.47
C PRO A 333 -15.50 -15.36 9.28
N GLN A 334 -16.57 -14.55 9.33
CA GLN A 334 -17.93 -15.07 9.25
C GLN A 334 -18.24 -15.61 7.82
N PRO A 335 -18.62 -16.89 7.66
CA PRO A 335 -18.84 -17.49 6.34
C PRO A 335 -19.87 -16.76 5.48
N PHE A 336 -20.98 -16.33 6.09
CA PHE A 336 -22.01 -15.55 5.41
C PHE A 336 -21.43 -14.27 4.80
N PHE A 337 -20.59 -13.57 5.56
CA PHE A 337 -19.97 -12.33 5.12
C PHE A 337 -19.03 -12.55 3.93
N LEU A 338 -18.12 -13.53 4.02
CA LEU A 338 -17.18 -13.84 2.96
C LEU A 338 -17.90 -14.21 1.66
N ARG A 339 -19.03 -14.93 1.77
CA ARG A 339 -19.88 -15.28 0.64
C ARG A 339 -20.55 -14.06 0.00
N GLU A 340 -21.09 -13.14 0.78
CA GLU A 340 -21.68 -11.91 0.22
C GLU A 340 -20.62 -11.02 -0.44
N LEU A 341 -19.41 -10.93 0.13
CA LEU A 341 -18.30 -10.22 -0.49
C LEU A 341 -17.88 -10.87 -1.82
N PHE A 342 -17.85 -12.21 -1.87
CA PHE A 342 -17.54 -12.95 -3.10
C PHE A 342 -18.57 -12.74 -4.21
N LYS A 343 -19.87 -12.62 -3.89
CA LYS A 343 -20.91 -12.32 -4.89
C LYS A 343 -20.69 -10.98 -5.62
N VAL A 344 -20.09 -9.99 -4.96
CA VAL A 344 -19.72 -8.72 -5.62
C VAL A 344 -18.50 -8.89 -6.52
N ASP A 345 -17.52 -9.70 -6.09
CA ASP A 345 -16.35 -10.04 -6.91
C ASP A 345 -16.76 -10.81 -8.18
N GLU A 346 -17.77 -11.69 -8.10
CA GLU A 346 -18.26 -12.49 -9.24
C GLU A 346 -18.73 -11.67 -10.45
N GLU A 347 -19.14 -10.42 -10.26
CA GLU A 347 -19.54 -9.55 -11.36
C GLU A 347 -18.42 -9.31 -12.38
N HIS A 348 -17.16 -9.44 -11.97
CA HIS A 348 -15.98 -9.20 -12.80
C HIS A 348 -15.26 -10.50 -13.13
N GLY A 349 -15.32 -10.95 -14.38
CA GLY A 349 -14.56 -12.09 -14.89
C GLY A 349 -13.13 -11.71 -15.34
N VAL A 350 -12.27 -12.71 -15.56
CA VAL A 350 -10.99 -12.47 -16.25
C VAL A 350 -11.19 -12.35 -17.76
N ALA A 351 -10.29 -11.67 -18.48
CA ALA A 351 -10.39 -11.45 -19.94
C ALA A 351 -10.02 -12.69 -20.77
N LEU A 352 -10.55 -13.86 -20.40
CA LEU A 352 -10.44 -15.09 -21.17
C LEU A 352 -11.79 -15.42 -21.81
N GLY A 353 -11.77 -15.64 -23.12
CA GLY A 353 -12.88 -16.19 -23.90
C GLY A 353 -12.82 -17.71 -24.00
N LEU A 354 -13.51 -18.26 -25.01
CA LEU A 354 -13.46 -19.68 -25.33
C LEU A 354 -12.04 -20.10 -25.71
N PHE A 355 -11.63 -21.30 -25.29
CA PHE A 355 -10.29 -21.86 -25.52
C PHE A 355 -9.14 -20.99 -24.99
N ASP A 356 -9.36 -20.27 -23.90
CA ASP A 356 -8.36 -19.42 -23.21
C ASP A 356 -7.75 -18.32 -24.09
N ARG A 357 -8.49 -17.86 -25.10
CA ARG A 357 -8.09 -16.70 -25.91
C ARG A 357 -8.40 -15.41 -25.18
N LEU A 358 -7.49 -14.42 -25.27
CA LEU A 358 -7.73 -13.08 -24.73
C LEU A 358 -8.98 -12.44 -25.36
N LYS A 359 -9.86 -11.91 -24.51
CA LYS A 359 -11.13 -11.29 -24.90
C LYS A 359 -11.04 -9.77 -24.81
N ALA A 360 -10.71 -9.13 -25.92
CA ALA A 360 -10.79 -7.68 -26.07
C ALA A 360 -12.24 -7.20 -26.23
N ASP A 361 -12.48 -5.90 -26.02
CA ASP A 361 -13.79 -5.27 -26.21
C ASP A 361 -14.21 -5.39 -27.69
N PRO A 362 -15.32 -6.11 -28.00
CA PRO A 362 -15.77 -6.31 -29.37
C PRO A 362 -16.63 -5.15 -29.89
N LEU A 363 -17.09 -4.25 -29.00
CA LEU A 363 -18.06 -3.23 -29.36
C LEU A 363 -17.39 -2.07 -30.12
N PRO A 364 -18.03 -1.52 -31.17
CA PRO A 364 -17.53 -0.34 -31.85
C PRO A 364 -17.41 0.84 -30.89
N GLY A 365 -16.25 1.49 -30.86
CA GLY A 365 -15.99 2.62 -29.97
C GLY A 365 -14.50 2.81 -29.67
N PRO A 366 -14.14 3.76 -28.78
CA PRO A 366 -12.74 4.10 -28.48
C PRO A 366 -11.95 2.95 -27.81
N ASN A 367 -12.65 1.94 -27.29
CA ASN A 367 -12.06 0.79 -26.62
C ASN A 367 -12.06 -0.49 -27.47
N GLN A 368 -12.59 -0.45 -28.70
CA GLN A 368 -12.64 -1.62 -29.57
C GLN A 368 -11.24 -2.24 -29.75
N GLY A 369 -11.13 -3.56 -29.55
CA GLY A 369 -9.86 -4.28 -29.68
C GLY A 369 -8.89 -4.08 -28.49
N LYS A 370 -9.32 -3.40 -27.42
CA LYS A 370 -8.52 -3.21 -26.20
C LYS A 370 -8.98 -4.14 -25.07
N LEU A 371 -8.05 -4.48 -24.18
CA LEU A 371 -8.30 -5.19 -22.92
C LEU A 371 -8.43 -4.19 -21.77
N ASN A 372 -9.49 -4.28 -20.97
CA ASN A 372 -9.56 -3.53 -19.71
C ASN A 372 -8.88 -4.32 -18.58
N LEU A 373 -7.57 -4.13 -18.42
CA LEU A 373 -6.76 -4.92 -17.48
C LEU A 373 -7.09 -4.66 -16.01
N LYS A 374 -7.62 -3.46 -15.68
CA LYS A 374 -8.11 -3.17 -14.34
C LYS A 374 -9.30 -4.07 -14.00
N LEU A 375 -10.34 -4.03 -14.85
CA LEU A 375 -11.61 -4.72 -14.66
C LEU A 375 -11.50 -6.24 -14.76
N THR A 376 -10.61 -6.72 -15.64
CA THR A 376 -10.53 -8.14 -16.02
C THR A 376 -9.25 -8.84 -15.58
N GLY A 377 -8.45 -8.18 -14.74
CA GLY A 377 -7.20 -8.69 -14.23
C GLY A 377 -7.00 -8.34 -12.77
N THR A 378 -6.66 -7.08 -12.49
CA THR A 378 -6.33 -6.66 -11.12
C THR A 378 -7.51 -6.76 -10.17
N LEU A 379 -8.71 -6.28 -10.54
CA LEU A 379 -9.87 -6.29 -9.63
C LEU A 379 -10.29 -7.71 -9.23
N PRO A 380 -10.45 -8.68 -10.15
CA PRO A 380 -10.74 -10.07 -9.77
C PRO A 380 -9.68 -10.73 -8.87
N LEU A 381 -8.40 -10.40 -9.06
CA LEU A 381 -7.32 -10.92 -8.23
C LEU A 381 -7.36 -10.29 -6.82
N VAL A 382 -7.41 -8.96 -6.76
CA VAL A 382 -7.47 -8.20 -5.51
C VAL A 382 -8.66 -8.65 -4.67
N GLY A 383 -9.86 -8.77 -5.28
CA GLY A 383 -11.07 -9.18 -4.60
C GLY A 383 -10.96 -10.58 -3.97
N ALA A 384 -10.48 -11.55 -4.75
CA ALA A 384 -10.28 -12.92 -4.27
C ALA A 384 -9.23 -13.02 -3.16
N VAL A 385 -8.07 -12.37 -3.34
CA VAL A 385 -6.99 -12.36 -2.35
C VAL A 385 -7.44 -11.67 -1.07
N ARG A 386 -8.21 -10.57 -1.17
CA ARG A 386 -8.79 -9.89 -0.01
C ARG A 386 -9.72 -10.80 0.78
N ILE A 387 -10.64 -11.49 0.12
CA ILE A 387 -11.60 -12.38 0.79
C ILE A 387 -10.85 -13.49 1.53
N MET A 388 -9.86 -14.10 0.88
CA MET A 388 -9.06 -15.16 1.51
C MET A 388 -8.23 -14.60 2.68
N ALA A 389 -7.58 -13.45 2.52
CA ALA A 389 -6.87 -12.77 3.59
C ALA A 389 -7.77 -12.45 4.80
N LEU A 390 -8.99 -11.99 4.56
CA LEU A 390 -9.98 -11.69 5.59
C LEU A 390 -10.46 -12.93 6.34
N ARG A 391 -10.66 -14.06 5.63
CA ARG A 391 -10.95 -15.37 6.25
C ARG A 391 -9.81 -15.80 7.18
N ASP A 392 -8.60 -15.57 6.72
CA ASP A 392 -7.35 -16.00 7.34
C ASP A 392 -6.72 -14.95 8.28
N GLY A 393 -7.46 -13.91 8.65
CA GLY A 393 -7.01 -12.91 9.63
C GLY A 393 -5.73 -12.17 9.25
N ILE A 394 -5.43 -12.04 7.96
CA ILE A 394 -4.29 -11.27 7.46
C ILE A 394 -4.70 -9.80 7.39
N GLU A 395 -4.02 -8.96 8.17
CA GLU A 395 -4.36 -7.54 8.32
C GLU A 395 -3.82 -6.66 7.18
N SER A 396 -2.84 -7.15 6.41
CA SER A 396 -2.25 -6.45 5.28
C SER A 396 -3.31 -6.03 4.26
N THR A 397 -3.15 -4.84 3.67
CA THR A 397 -4.04 -4.34 2.62
C THR A 397 -3.49 -4.58 1.21
N GLY A 398 -2.17 -4.49 1.03
CA GLY A 398 -1.51 -4.73 -0.26
C GLY A 398 -1.72 -6.15 -0.78
N THR A 399 -1.98 -6.30 -2.08
CA THR A 399 -2.27 -7.60 -2.71
C THR A 399 -1.10 -8.55 -2.61
N LEU A 400 0.13 -8.08 -2.86
CA LEU A 400 1.34 -8.91 -2.75
C LEU A 400 1.60 -9.32 -1.30
N ASP A 401 1.51 -8.39 -0.35
CA ASP A 401 1.68 -8.70 1.09
C ASP A 401 0.61 -9.70 1.59
N ARG A 402 -0.61 -9.67 1.02
CA ARG A 402 -1.65 -10.66 1.31
C ARG A 402 -1.34 -12.04 0.73
N ILE A 403 -0.86 -12.10 -0.52
CA ILE A 403 -0.43 -13.36 -1.14
C ILE A 403 0.70 -13.99 -0.32
N ASP A 404 1.70 -13.19 0.06
CA ASP A 404 2.81 -13.65 0.91
C ASP A 404 2.30 -14.12 2.29
N GLY A 405 1.42 -13.35 2.93
CA GLY A 405 0.83 -13.76 4.21
C GLY A 405 -0.01 -15.05 4.13
N LEU A 406 -0.72 -15.28 3.02
CA LEU A 406 -1.49 -16.51 2.80
C LEU A 406 -0.56 -17.71 2.58
N HIS A 407 0.53 -17.50 1.86
CA HIS A 407 1.56 -18.52 1.67
C HIS A 407 2.28 -18.86 2.99
N GLU A 408 2.68 -17.87 3.78
CA GLU A 408 3.30 -18.07 5.11
C GLU A 408 2.40 -18.90 6.07
N ARG A 409 1.07 -18.80 5.91
CA ARG A 409 0.09 -19.58 6.68
C ARG A 409 -0.22 -20.96 6.08
N GLY A 410 0.40 -21.33 4.95
CA GLY A 410 0.16 -22.58 4.24
C GLY A 410 -1.19 -22.66 3.52
N VAL A 411 -1.83 -21.51 3.27
CA VAL A 411 -3.12 -21.43 2.54
C VAL A 411 -2.90 -21.44 1.02
N LEU A 412 -1.74 -20.95 0.58
CA LEU A 412 -1.23 -21.06 -0.79
C LEU A 412 0.01 -21.94 -0.80
N ASP A 413 0.11 -22.83 -1.79
CA ASP A 413 1.36 -23.51 -2.09
C ASP A 413 2.34 -22.60 -2.88
N ASP A 414 3.56 -23.09 -3.10
CA ASP A 414 4.63 -22.36 -3.80
C ASP A 414 4.21 -21.96 -5.23
N ASP A 415 3.51 -22.83 -5.93
CA ASP A 415 3.08 -22.62 -7.32
C ASP A 415 1.96 -21.57 -7.38
N GLU A 416 0.94 -21.69 -6.52
CA GLU A 416 -0.14 -20.70 -6.41
C GLU A 416 0.43 -19.31 -6.09
N GLN A 417 1.37 -19.21 -5.15
CA GLN A 417 2.02 -17.94 -4.83
C GLN A 417 2.75 -17.35 -6.05
N ASP A 418 3.62 -18.12 -6.70
CA ASP A 418 4.42 -17.65 -7.84
C ASP A 418 3.52 -17.19 -9.01
N TYR A 419 2.51 -17.98 -9.36
CA TYR A 419 1.58 -17.64 -10.44
C TYR A 419 0.76 -16.37 -10.14
N LEU A 420 0.28 -16.19 -8.91
CA LEU A 420 -0.52 -15.00 -8.55
C LEU A 420 0.33 -13.73 -8.47
N ILE A 421 1.55 -13.81 -7.90
CA ILE A 421 2.51 -12.70 -7.88
C ILE A 421 2.92 -12.34 -9.31
N GLY A 422 3.25 -13.35 -10.13
CA GLY A 422 3.61 -13.18 -11.53
C GLY A 422 2.50 -12.51 -12.34
N ALA A 423 1.25 -12.94 -12.14
CA ALA A 423 0.08 -12.33 -12.77
C ALA A 423 -0.06 -10.84 -12.39
N TYR A 424 -0.01 -10.52 -11.09
CA TYR A 424 -0.13 -9.14 -10.61
C TYR A 424 0.98 -8.25 -11.18
N ARG A 425 2.24 -8.68 -11.07
CA ARG A 425 3.41 -7.94 -11.59
C ARG A 425 3.28 -7.64 -13.09
N HIS A 426 2.90 -8.64 -13.88
CA HIS A 426 2.79 -8.51 -15.33
C HIS A 426 1.65 -7.58 -15.74
N ILE A 427 0.46 -7.76 -15.14
CA ILE A 427 -0.70 -6.90 -15.42
C ILE A 427 -0.39 -5.44 -15.05
N SER A 428 0.18 -5.21 -13.87
CA SER A 428 0.55 -3.86 -13.41
C SER A 428 1.58 -3.20 -14.32
N ALA A 429 2.60 -3.94 -14.77
CA ALA A 429 3.62 -3.42 -15.67
C ALA A 429 3.02 -3.00 -17.03
N ILE A 430 2.17 -3.83 -17.63
CA ILE A 430 1.51 -3.51 -18.90
C ILE A 430 0.60 -2.28 -18.74
N MET A 431 -0.19 -2.22 -17.67
CA MET A 431 -1.12 -1.12 -17.44
C MET A 431 -0.39 0.20 -17.18
N LEU A 432 0.68 0.18 -16.39
CA LEU A 432 1.50 1.37 -16.15
C LEU A 432 2.14 1.88 -17.46
N ARG A 433 2.67 0.95 -18.28
CA ARG A 433 3.21 1.29 -19.61
C ARG A 433 2.17 1.96 -20.49
N GLN A 434 0.95 1.45 -20.51
CA GLN A 434 -0.14 2.03 -21.29
C GLN A 434 -0.45 3.45 -20.80
N GLN A 435 -0.62 3.65 -19.49
CA GLN A 435 -0.93 4.98 -18.93
C GLN A 435 0.16 6.00 -19.23
N VAL A 436 1.41 5.58 -19.16
CA VAL A 436 2.57 6.38 -19.53
C VAL A 436 2.53 6.77 -21.02
N GLN A 437 2.19 5.83 -21.90
CA GLN A 437 2.04 6.09 -23.33
C GLN A 437 0.89 7.06 -23.62
N ASP A 438 -0.25 6.89 -22.93
CA ASP A 438 -1.40 7.80 -23.03
C ASP A 438 -0.97 9.22 -22.65
N CYS A 439 -0.28 9.39 -21.52
CA CYS A 439 0.22 10.69 -21.09
C CYS A 439 1.21 11.31 -22.10
N ARG A 440 2.15 10.53 -22.66
CA ARG A 440 3.07 10.99 -23.71
C ARG A 440 2.33 11.46 -24.97
N ALA A 441 1.21 10.82 -25.29
CA ALA A 441 0.35 11.18 -26.41
C ALA A 441 -0.64 12.32 -26.09
N GLY A 442 -0.61 12.89 -24.88
CA GLY A 442 -1.51 13.95 -24.44
C GLY A 442 -2.92 13.48 -24.08
N PHE A 443 -3.13 12.17 -23.93
CA PHE A 443 -4.39 11.58 -23.50
C PHE A 443 -4.41 11.34 -21.98
N PRO A 444 -5.60 11.35 -21.35
CA PRO A 444 -5.79 10.82 -20.01
C PRO A 444 -5.29 9.37 -19.88
N PRO A 445 -4.54 9.03 -18.82
CA PRO A 445 -4.10 7.66 -18.58
C PRO A 445 -5.31 6.73 -18.38
N GLY A 446 -5.37 5.66 -19.18
CA GLY A 446 -6.47 4.70 -19.16
C GLY A 446 -6.10 3.32 -18.64
N ASN A 447 -7.11 2.45 -18.50
CA ASN A 447 -6.95 1.04 -18.14
C ASN A 447 -7.09 0.09 -19.34
N HIS A 448 -7.27 0.65 -20.55
CA HIS A 448 -7.55 -0.08 -21.78
C HIS A 448 -6.28 -0.23 -22.62
N VAL A 449 -5.82 -1.47 -22.79
CA VAL A 449 -4.58 -1.78 -23.50
C VAL A 449 -4.89 -2.40 -24.86
N PRO A 450 -4.43 -1.83 -25.99
CA PRO A 450 -4.61 -2.42 -27.30
C PRO A 450 -3.96 -3.81 -27.37
N LEU A 451 -4.73 -4.81 -27.81
CA LEU A 451 -4.24 -6.19 -27.87
C LEU A 451 -3.12 -6.37 -28.90
N ASP A 452 -3.14 -5.59 -29.98
CA ASP A 452 -2.15 -5.58 -31.05
C ASP A 452 -0.83 -4.88 -30.67
N ALA A 453 -0.83 -4.06 -29.62
CA ALA A 453 0.37 -3.44 -29.06
C ALA A 453 1.19 -4.39 -28.17
N LEU A 454 0.63 -5.56 -27.82
CA LEU A 454 1.30 -6.56 -26.99
C LEU A 454 2.08 -7.56 -27.84
N SER A 455 3.28 -7.92 -27.40
CA SER A 455 4.03 -9.04 -27.95
C SER A 455 3.35 -10.38 -27.62
N GLU A 456 3.63 -11.42 -28.40
CA GLU A 456 3.08 -12.76 -28.15
C GLU A 456 3.46 -13.30 -26.76
N ARG A 457 4.71 -13.05 -26.31
CA ARG A 457 5.13 -13.43 -24.96
C ARG A 457 4.31 -12.75 -23.87
N GLU A 458 4.00 -11.47 -24.05
CA GLU A 458 3.17 -10.74 -23.08
C GLU A 458 1.74 -11.26 -23.07
N LYS A 459 1.19 -11.65 -24.23
CA LYS A 459 -0.13 -12.29 -24.35
C LYS A 459 -0.13 -13.65 -23.65
N ASP A 460 0.88 -14.47 -23.86
CA ASP A 460 1.01 -15.79 -23.22
C ASP A 460 1.06 -15.64 -21.68
N MET A 461 1.90 -14.72 -21.18
CA MET A 461 1.98 -14.44 -19.74
C MET A 461 0.67 -13.88 -19.17
N LEU A 462 -0.09 -13.08 -19.94
CA LEU A 462 -1.43 -12.64 -19.53
C LEU A 462 -2.41 -13.82 -19.47
N VAL A 463 -2.36 -14.73 -20.45
CA VAL A 463 -3.21 -15.93 -20.46
C VAL A 463 -2.93 -16.80 -19.24
N ASP A 464 -1.66 -17.07 -18.95
CA ASP A 464 -1.26 -17.86 -17.78
C ASP A 464 -1.68 -17.19 -16.47
N GLY A 465 -1.46 -15.87 -16.35
CA GLY A 465 -1.91 -15.11 -15.19
C GLY A 465 -3.44 -15.12 -15.02
N PHE A 466 -4.20 -14.96 -16.09
CA PHE A 466 -5.67 -15.04 -16.03
C PHE A 466 -6.18 -16.44 -15.73
N LYS A 467 -5.49 -17.49 -16.17
CA LYS A 467 -5.80 -18.87 -15.78
C LYS A 467 -5.60 -19.08 -14.28
N ALA A 468 -4.47 -18.59 -13.74
CA ALA A 468 -4.19 -18.65 -12.31
C ALA A 468 -5.25 -17.91 -11.49
N ILE A 469 -5.58 -16.67 -11.87
CA ILE A 469 -6.65 -15.89 -11.21
C ILE A 469 -7.99 -16.62 -11.28
N ARG A 470 -8.35 -17.18 -12.44
CA ARG A 470 -9.60 -17.94 -12.62
C ARG A 470 -9.63 -19.20 -11.76
N ALA A 471 -8.53 -19.95 -11.69
CA ALA A 471 -8.41 -21.15 -10.88
C ALA A 471 -8.52 -20.82 -9.38
N PHE A 472 -7.79 -19.79 -8.93
CA PHE A 472 -7.84 -19.31 -7.55
C PHE A 472 -9.26 -18.88 -7.14
N ARG A 473 -9.94 -18.11 -7.99
CA ARG A 473 -11.35 -17.71 -7.76
C ARG A 473 -12.31 -18.89 -7.76
N SER A 474 -12.07 -19.89 -8.60
CA SER A 474 -12.87 -21.12 -8.60
C SER A 474 -12.69 -21.91 -7.32
N ARG A 475 -11.47 -22.01 -6.80
CA ARG A 475 -11.17 -22.64 -5.51
C ARG A 475 -11.87 -21.89 -4.37
N LEU A 476 -11.72 -20.56 -4.31
CA LEU A 476 -12.39 -19.73 -3.32
C LEU A 476 -13.91 -19.92 -3.35
N ARG A 477 -14.54 -19.95 -4.54
CA ARG A 477 -15.97 -20.26 -4.68
C ARG A 477 -16.31 -21.62 -4.08
N GLN A 478 -15.54 -22.66 -4.41
CA GLN A 478 -15.78 -24.01 -3.91
C GLN A 478 -15.69 -24.05 -2.39
N GLU A 479 -14.65 -23.47 -1.80
CA GLU A 479 -14.46 -23.41 -0.34
C GLU A 479 -15.63 -22.69 0.36
N LEU A 480 -16.05 -21.52 -0.15
CA LEU A 480 -17.17 -20.76 0.42
C LEU A 480 -18.55 -21.42 0.21
N THR A 481 -18.69 -22.32 -0.78
CA THR A 481 -19.94 -23.08 -1.01
C THR A 481 -19.94 -24.44 -0.34
N ALA A 482 -18.78 -25.04 -0.07
CA ALA A 482 -18.65 -26.35 0.56
C ALA A 482 -18.95 -26.33 2.06
N GLU A 483 -18.76 -25.19 2.74
CA GLU A 483 -19.17 -24.98 4.16
C GLU A 483 -20.70 -25.03 4.39
N ILE A 484 -21.49 -25.45 3.39
CA ILE A 484 -22.96 -25.58 3.43
C ILE A 484 -23.39 -27.04 3.73
N PHE A 485 -22.47 -28.01 3.81
CA PHE A 485 -22.78 -29.41 4.14
C PHE A 485 -22.08 -29.93 5.39
#